data_AF-A0A524DY36-F1
#
_entry.id   AF-A0A524DY36-F1
#
_cell.length_a   1.000
_cell.length_b   1.000
_cell.length_c   1.000
_cell.angle_alpha   90.00
_cell.angle_beta   90.00
_cell.angle_gamma   90.00
#
_symmetry.space_group_name_H-M   'P 1'
#
loop_
_entity.id
_entity.type
_entity.pdbx_description
1 polymer ?
#
loop_
_entity_poly.entity_id
_entity_poly.type
_entity_poly.pdbx_seq_one_letter_code
_entity_poly.pdbx_strand_id
1 'polypeptide(L)' 'MFKKAKDGSYTVKCNICSWNSTEPDKNSAEKKLHEHINQQHKEHERLIKEEESKNLPANLPGSRGRLR' A
#
# COMPACT_ATOMS: atom_id res chain seq x y z
N MET A 1 5.79 2.76 -7.49
CA MET A 1 6.96 3.44 -8.10
C MET A 1 6.46 4.55 -9.00
N PHE A 2 6.85 5.81 -8.77
CA PHE A 2 6.41 6.96 -9.55
C PHE A 2 7.48 7.28 -10.62
N LYS A 3 7.09 7.41 -11.89
CA LYS A 3 7.98 7.92 -12.95
C LYS A 3 7.49 9.30 -13.39
N LYS A 4 8.38 10.29 -13.32
CA LYS A 4 8.16 11.64 -13.84
C LYS A 4 8.41 11.64 -15.35
N ALA A 5 7.44 12.09 -16.13
CA ALA A 5 7.55 12.26 -17.57
C ALA A 5 8.31 13.55 -17.90
N LYS A 6 8.85 13.65 -19.12
CA LYS A 6 9.62 14.83 -19.59
C LYS A 6 8.81 16.13 -19.56
N ASP A 7 7.47 16.04 -19.64
CA ASP A 7 6.52 17.15 -19.54
C ASP A 7 6.20 17.59 -18.09
N GLY A 8 6.82 16.97 -17.08
CA GLY A 8 6.56 17.30 -15.67
C GLY A 8 5.38 16.54 -15.04
N SER A 9 4.60 15.82 -15.85
CA SER A 9 3.54 14.92 -15.40
C SER A 9 4.07 13.66 -14.70
N TYR A 10 3.25 13.06 -13.83
CA TYR A 10 3.52 11.87 -13.05
C TYR A 10 2.62 10.73 -13.52
N THR A 11 3.24 9.66 -14.00
CA THR A 11 2.52 8.42 -14.27
C THR A 11 2.53 7.54 -13.03
N VAL A 12 1.33 7.16 -12.59
CA VAL A 12 1.10 6.21 -11.51
C VAL A 12 0.55 4.90 -12.07
N LYS A 13 1.00 3.78 -11.50
CA LYS A 13 0.55 2.44 -11.88
C LYS A 13 0.04 1.72 -10.64
N CYS A 14 -1.08 1.03 -10.77
CA CYS A 14 -1.51 0.08 -9.75
C CYS A 14 -0.55 -1.13 -9.79
N ASN A 15 -0.18 -1.66 -8.62
CA ASN A 15 0.61 -2.89 -8.54
C ASN A 15 -0.27 -4.14 -8.39
N ILE A 16 -1.57 -3.95 -8.15
CA ILE A 16 -2.55 -5.04 -7.96
C ILE A 16 -3.18 -5.42 -9.30
N CYS A 17 -3.31 -4.47 -10.22
CA CYS A 17 -3.83 -4.70 -11.57
C CYS A 17 -3.06 -3.89 -12.62
N SER A 18 -3.36 -4.11 -13.90
CA SER A 18 -2.71 -3.42 -15.02
C SER A 18 -3.11 -1.94 -15.20
N TRP A 19 -3.84 -1.35 -14.25
CA TRP A 19 -4.30 0.03 -14.35
C TRP A 19 -3.15 1.03 -14.19
N ASN A 20 -3.18 2.10 -14.99
CA ASN A 20 -2.24 3.21 -14.89
C ASN A 20 -2.91 4.52 -15.31
N SER A 21 -2.39 5.63 -14.77
CA SER A 21 -2.90 6.97 -15.06
C SER A 21 -1.76 7.98 -15.03
N THR A 22 -1.90 9.07 -15.79
CA THR A 22 -0.88 10.12 -15.90
C THR A 22 -1.50 11.44 -15.50
N GLU A 23 -1.02 12.01 -14.40
CA GLU A 23 -1.52 13.26 -13.83
C GLU A 23 -0.46 14.35 -13.91
N PRO A 24 -0.83 15.64 -13.93
CA PRO A 24 0.15 16.73 -13.93
C PRO A 24 1.00 16.79 -12.66
N ASP A 25 0.46 16.34 -11.52
CA ASP A 25 1.09 16.46 -10.21
C ASP A 25 1.19 15.12 -9.48
N LYS A 26 2.23 14.96 -8.66
CA LYS A 26 2.42 13.77 -7.83
C LYS A 26 1.25 13.55 -6.86
N ASN A 27 0.76 14.62 -6.23
CA ASN A 27 -0.34 14.52 -5.27
C ASN A 27 -1.64 14.04 -5.94
N SER A 28 -1.94 14.56 -7.13
CA SER A 28 -3.09 14.11 -7.93
C SER A 28 -2.92 12.65 -8.35
N ALA A 29 -1.72 12.24 -8.79
CA ALA A 29 -1.43 10.85 -9.12
C ALA A 29 -1.62 9.92 -7.92
N GLU A 30 -1.16 10.31 -6.73
CA GLU A 30 -1.34 9.55 -5.49
C GLU A 30 -2.82 9.44 -5.09
N LYS A 31 -3.57 10.55 -5.12
CA LYS A 31 -5.02 10.53 -4.83
C LYS A 31 -5.78 9.61 -5.78
N LYS A 32 -5.48 9.67 -7.07
CA LYS A 32 -6.14 8.87 -8.10
C LYS A 32 -5.84 7.38 -7.94
N LEU A 33 -4.60 7.04 -7.58
CA LEU A 33 -4.23 5.66 -7.24
C LEU A 33 -4.94 5.19 -5.96
N HIS A 34 -4.98 6.00 -4.91
CA HIS A 34 -5.70 5.67 -3.67
C HIS A 34 -7.20 5.47 -3.91
N GLU A 35 -7.83 6.34 -4.69
CA GLU A 35 -9.24 6.21 -5.06
C GLU A 35 -9.48 4.92 -5.87
N HIS A 36 -8.63 4.64 -6.86
CA HIS A 36 -8.68 3.42 -7.65
C HIS A 36 -8.55 2.17 -6.76
N ILE A 37 -7.57 2.12 -5.85
CA ILE A 37 -7.40 1.00 -4.92
C ILE A 37 -8.61 0.86 -4.00
N ASN A 38 -9.09 1.96 -3.42
CA ASN A 38 -10.23 1.93 -2.51
C ASN A 38 -11.57 1.61 -3.21
N GLN A 39 -11.67 1.77 -4.54
CA GLN A 39 -12.85 1.38 -5.30
C GLN A 39 -12.77 -0.03 -5.86
N GLN A 40 -11.63 -0.40 -6.45
CA GLN A 40 -11.45 -1.65 -7.20
C GLN A 40 -10.81 -2.77 -6.37
N HIS A 41 -10.06 -2.41 -5.33
CA HIS A 41 -9.28 -3.33 -4.50
C HIS A 41 -9.62 -3.27 -3.01
N LYS A 42 -10.73 -2.60 -2.64
CA LYS A 42 -11.18 -2.50 -1.24
C LYS A 42 -11.38 -3.86 -0.59
N GLU A 43 -11.90 -4.82 -1.36
CA GLU A 43 -12.11 -6.19 -0.89
C GLU A 43 -10.77 -6.93 -0.74
N HIS A 44 -9.83 -6.72 -1.67
CA HIS A 44 -8.47 -7.27 -1.56
C HIS A 44 -7.71 -6.68 -0.37
N GLU A 45 -7.79 -5.38 -0.10
CA GLU A 45 -7.16 -4.75 1.07
C GLU A 45 -7.71 -5.31 2.38
N ARG A 46 -9.02 -5.60 2.44
CA ARG A 46 -9.62 -6.23 3.62
C ARG A 46 -9.05 -7.63 3.86
N LEU A 47 -8.95 -8.45 2.81
CA LEU A 47 -8.37 -9.80 2.92
C LEU A 47 -6.89 -9.76 3.34
N ILE A 48 -6.11 -8.83 2.79
CA ILE A 48 -4.69 -8.67 3.14
C ILE A 48 -4.53 -8.20 4.60
N LYS A 49 -5.33 -7.23 5.07
CA LYS A 49 -5.29 -6.78 6.48
C LYS A 49 -5.69 -7.87 7.47
N GLU A 50 -6.64 -8.74 7.10
CA GLU A 50 -7.03 -9.89 7.92
C GLU A 50 -5.92 -10.95 7.97
N GLU A 51 -5.16 -11.15 6.88
CA GLU A 51 -3.99 -12.04 6.82
C GLU A 51 -2.78 -11.47 7.58
N GLU A 52 -2.50 -10.16 7.49
CA GLU A 52 -1.43 -9.49 8.25
C GLU A 52 -1.72 -9.47 9.75
N SER A 53 -2.98 -9.27 10.15
CA SER A 53 -3.38 -9.35 11.57
C SER A 53 -3.24 -10.77 12.14
N LYS A 54 -3.32 -11.81 11.30
CA LYS A 54 -3.09 -13.22 11.69
C LYS A 54 -1.61 -13.62 11.65
N ASN A 55 -0.76 -12.87 10.94
CA ASN A 55 0.68 -13.12 10.78
C ASN A 55 1.56 -12.16 11.60
N LEU A 56 1.03 -11.49 12.62
CA LEU A 56 1.88 -10.97 13.68
C LEU A 56 2.47 -12.17 14.44
N PRO A 57 3.80 -12.44 14.37
CA PRO A 57 4.37 -13.50 15.17
C PRO A 57 4.12 -13.14 16.64
N ALA A 58 3.38 -14.00 17.33
CA ALA A 58 3.19 -13.99 18.79
C ALA A 58 4.50 -14.34 19.51
N ASN A 59 5.58 -13.63 19.19
CA ASN A 59 6.91 -13.80 19.76
C ASN A 59 7.47 -12.44 20.20
N LEU A 60 7.02 -12.01 21.37
CA LEU A 60 7.98 -11.57 22.37
C LEU A 60 7.86 -12.51 23.56
N PRO A 61 8.72 -13.55 23.65
CA PRO A 61 8.72 -14.46 24.79
C PRO A 61 8.98 -13.67 26.08
N GLY A 62 8.18 -13.97 27.10
CA GLY A 62 8.40 -13.51 28.46
C GLY A 62 9.83 -13.83 28.91
N SER A 63 10.65 -12.80 29.04
CA SER A 63 11.98 -12.87 29.62
C SER A 63 12.20 -11.69 30.56
N ARG A 64 11.37 -11.59 31.60
CA ARG A 64 11.78 -10.91 32.83
C ARG A 64 12.35 -11.98 33.75
N GLY A 65 13.67 -12.08 33.71
CA GLY A 65 14.45 -13.03 34.47
C GLY A 65 14.09 -12.98 35.95
N ARG A 66 13.81 -14.16 36.51
CA ARG A 66 13.94 -14.40 37.94
C ARG A 66 15.42 -14.62 38.23
N LEU A 67 16.10 -13.58 38.68
CA LEU A 67 17.44 -13.66 39.28
C LEU A 67 17.58 -12.57 40.35
N ARG A 68 17.02 -12.87 41.53
CA ARG A 68 17.69 -12.73 42.83
C ARG A 68 16.80 -13.30 43.93
#